data_AF-X1PKY3-F1
#
_entry.id   AF-X1PKY3-F1
#
_cell.length_a   1.000
_cell.length_b   1.000
_cell.length_c   1.000
_cell.angle_alpha   90.00
_cell.angle_beta   90.00
_cell.angle_gamma   90.00
#
_symmetry.space_group_name_H-M   'P 1'
#
loop_
_entity.id
_entity.type
_entity.pdbx_description
1 polymer ?
#
loop_
_entity_poly.entity_id
_entity_poly.type
_entity_poly.pdbx_seq_one_letter_code
_entity_poly.pdbx_strand_id
1 'polypeptide(L)'
;MDVGLDSFNIDVDEIEKAITDKTRAIMLVHLLGNPCSMDKIMAIARKYNLYVIEDACEAHGAEFKGQRVGSFGNLATFSFYFSHHISTIEGGMVLTNNEEFAELCKSLRVFGWIRELSAKDKIAKEYRHIGPMFLFINTGYCFRPTEIQGAFGIHQLQKLDKFIEIRRENARFWFDNLKQYENQLLLHSESEGTKHVWFGYPITVRRDAPFGKKEMVDFL
;
A
#
# COMPACT_ATOMS: atom_id res chain seq x y z
N MET A 1 -15.98 -8.00 -6.40
CA MET A 1 -15.52 -7.36 -5.16
C MET A 1 -15.89 -5.91 -5.25
N ASP A 2 -16.73 -5.45 -4.33
CA ASP A 2 -17.14 -4.05 -4.23
C ASP A 2 -16.38 -3.35 -3.09
N VAL A 3 -16.56 -2.05 -2.96
CA VAL A 3 -15.96 -1.23 -1.90
C VAL A 3 -17.03 -0.65 -0.98
N GLY A 4 -16.70 -0.47 0.30
CA GLY A 4 -17.58 0.22 1.24
C GLY A 4 -17.58 1.72 0.98
N LEU A 5 -18.74 2.34 0.81
CA LEU A 5 -18.85 3.79 0.52
C LEU A 5 -18.28 4.68 1.63
N ASP A 6 -18.23 4.18 2.87
CA ASP A 6 -17.75 4.97 4.01
C ASP A 6 -16.21 4.95 4.14
N SER A 7 -15.55 3.92 3.60
CA SER A 7 -14.11 3.72 3.75
C SER A 7 -13.33 3.72 2.43
N PHE A 8 -14.04 3.52 1.32
CA PHE A 8 -13.57 3.17 -0.03
C PHE A 8 -12.66 1.95 -0.14
N ASN A 9 -12.44 1.26 0.97
CA ASN A 9 -11.72 0.01 1.00
C ASN A 9 -12.63 -1.14 0.57
N ILE A 10 -12.01 -2.27 0.23
CA ILE A 10 -12.70 -3.51 -0.11
C ILE A 10 -13.76 -3.86 0.94
N ASP A 11 -14.97 -4.19 0.50
CA ASP A 11 -15.99 -4.71 1.40
C ASP A 11 -15.60 -6.11 1.85
N VAL A 12 -15.31 -6.23 3.14
CA VAL A 12 -14.81 -7.46 3.75
C VAL A 12 -15.85 -8.56 3.75
N ASP A 13 -17.14 -8.21 3.81
CA ASP A 13 -18.23 -9.19 3.86
C ASP A 13 -18.46 -9.85 2.48
N GLU A 14 -17.90 -9.26 1.41
CA GLU A 14 -17.90 -9.81 0.05
C GLU A 14 -16.70 -10.73 -0.22
N ILE A 15 -15.62 -10.67 0.59
CA ILE A 15 -14.38 -11.39 0.30
C ILE A 15 -14.63 -12.89 0.27
N GLU A 16 -15.26 -13.44 1.31
CA GLU A 16 -15.50 -14.89 1.39
C GLU A 16 -16.38 -15.38 0.23
N LYS A 17 -17.34 -14.56 -0.23
CA LYS A 17 -18.24 -14.92 -1.34
C LYS A 17 -17.50 -15.03 -2.68
N ALA A 18 -16.40 -14.30 -2.84
CA ALA A 18 -15.58 -14.32 -4.04
C ALA A 18 -14.48 -15.40 -4.03
N ILE A 19 -14.28 -16.10 -2.91
CA ILE A 19 -13.26 -17.16 -2.81
C ILE A 19 -13.72 -18.39 -3.59
N THR A 20 -12.80 -18.93 -4.39
CA THR A 20 -12.95 -20.19 -5.13
C THR A 20 -11.76 -21.11 -4.85
N ASP A 21 -11.83 -22.33 -5.34
CA ASP A 21 -10.70 -23.30 -5.34
C ASP A 21 -9.46 -22.79 -6.10
N LYS A 22 -9.62 -21.78 -6.97
CA LYS A 22 -8.55 -21.12 -7.71
C LYS A 22 -7.95 -19.91 -6.98
N THR A 23 -8.59 -19.40 -5.93
CA THR A 23 -8.09 -18.24 -5.19
C THR A 23 -6.80 -18.61 -4.45
N ARG A 24 -5.77 -17.77 -4.55
CA ARG A 24 -4.45 -17.99 -3.91
C ARG A 24 -3.99 -16.84 -3.04
N ALA A 25 -4.49 -15.64 -3.29
CA ALA A 25 -4.12 -14.45 -2.55
C ALA A 25 -5.29 -13.46 -2.47
N ILE A 26 -5.24 -12.60 -1.46
CA ILE A 26 -6.03 -11.38 -1.33
C ILE A 26 -5.05 -10.23 -1.50
N MET A 27 -5.24 -9.43 -2.55
CA MET A 27 -4.54 -8.16 -2.71
C MET A 27 -5.51 -7.05 -2.32
N LEU A 28 -5.14 -6.25 -1.33
CA LEU A 28 -5.94 -5.14 -0.81
C LEU A 28 -5.21 -3.82 -1.02
N VAL A 29 -5.96 -2.72 -1.03
CA VAL A 29 -5.40 -1.37 -1.13
C VAL A 29 -5.85 -0.59 0.09
N HIS A 30 -4.93 0.07 0.78
CA HIS A 30 -5.25 1.02 1.85
C HIS A 30 -5.56 2.39 1.26
N LEU A 31 -6.76 2.53 0.74
CA LEU A 31 -7.11 3.60 -0.19
C LEU A 31 -7.14 4.96 0.50
N LEU A 32 -6.58 5.98 -0.15
CA LEU A 32 -6.47 7.36 0.33
C LEU A 32 -5.84 7.52 1.72
N GLY A 33 -5.08 6.53 2.17
CA GLY A 33 -4.47 6.52 3.49
C GLY A 33 -5.36 5.96 4.59
N ASN A 34 -6.48 5.33 4.22
CA ASN A 34 -7.38 4.63 5.12
C ASN A 34 -6.98 3.15 5.25
N PRO A 35 -6.59 2.66 6.43
CA PRO A 35 -6.37 1.24 6.66
C PRO A 35 -7.62 0.39 6.35
N CYS A 36 -7.42 -0.77 5.75
CA CYS A 36 -8.49 -1.78 5.65
C CYS A 36 -8.72 -2.41 7.03
N SER A 37 -9.86 -3.08 7.22
CA SER A 37 -10.13 -3.85 8.44
C SER A 37 -9.29 -5.14 8.51
N MET A 38 -8.01 -4.98 8.85
CA MET A 38 -7.00 -6.03 8.71
C MET A 38 -7.29 -7.27 9.53
N ASP A 39 -7.90 -7.16 10.71
CA ASP A 39 -8.25 -8.32 11.53
C ASP A 39 -9.12 -9.33 10.78
N LYS A 40 -10.17 -8.82 10.13
CA LYS A 40 -11.13 -9.63 9.40
C LYS A 40 -10.47 -10.23 8.15
N ILE A 41 -9.72 -9.41 7.39
CA ILE A 41 -9.03 -9.87 6.18
C ILE A 41 -8.02 -10.97 6.52
N MET A 42 -7.21 -10.76 7.56
CA MET A 42 -6.22 -11.76 8.01
C MET A 42 -6.89 -13.02 8.57
N ALA A 43 -8.06 -12.90 9.21
CA ALA A 43 -8.83 -14.07 9.65
C ALA A 43 -9.33 -14.91 8.46
N ILE A 44 -9.86 -14.25 7.42
CA ILE A 44 -10.28 -14.91 6.16
C ILE A 44 -9.07 -15.56 5.48
N ALA A 45 -7.97 -14.84 5.34
CA ALA A 45 -6.76 -15.36 4.71
C ALA A 45 -6.24 -16.62 5.41
N ARG A 46 -6.22 -16.64 6.76
CA ARG A 46 -5.85 -17.83 7.54
C ARG A 46 -6.83 -18.99 7.34
N LYS A 47 -8.14 -18.72 7.35
CA LYS A 47 -9.18 -19.74 7.17
C LYS A 47 -9.07 -20.47 5.84
N TYR A 48 -8.72 -19.76 4.77
CA TYR A 48 -8.64 -20.31 3.40
C TYR A 48 -7.20 -20.54 2.92
N ASN A 49 -6.19 -20.39 3.79
CA ASN A 49 -4.77 -20.52 3.47
C ASN A 49 -4.34 -19.67 2.25
N LEU A 50 -4.72 -18.39 2.27
CA LEU A 50 -4.43 -17.43 1.20
C LEU A 50 -3.27 -16.51 1.60
N TYR A 51 -2.46 -16.12 0.63
CA TYR A 51 -1.51 -15.02 0.82
C TYR A 51 -2.23 -13.68 0.92
N VAL A 52 -1.65 -12.72 1.62
CA VAL A 52 -2.13 -11.33 1.67
C VAL A 52 -1.06 -10.41 1.12
N ILE A 53 -1.44 -9.55 0.18
CA ILE A 53 -0.59 -8.53 -0.39
C ILE A 53 -1.22 -7.17 -0.10
N GLU A 54 -0.51 -6.33 0.65
CA GLU A 54 -0.94 -4.99 0.99
C GLU A 54 -0.41 -3.98 -0.03
N ASP A 55 -1.29 -3.34 -0.79
CA ASP A 55 -0.93 -2.09 -1.45
C ASP A 55 -1.10 -0.93 -0.47
N ALA A 56 0.03 -0.51 0.10
CA ALA A 56 0.13 0.60 1.03
C ALA A 56 0.71 1.87 0.37
N CYS A 57 0.69 1.96 -0.97
CA CYS A 57 1.24 3.10 -1.70
C CYS A 57 0.65 4.44 -1.24
N GLU A 58 -0.64 4.45 -0.92
CA GLU A 58 -1.37 5.64 -0.46
C GLU A 58 -1.47 5.73 1.06
N ALA A 59 -0.79 4.89 1.86
CA ALA A 59 -1.05 4.78 3.30
C ALA A 59 0.22 4.76 4.17
N HIS A 60 1.25 5.50 3.77
CA HIS A 60 2.49 5.52 4.51
C HIS A 60 2.30 6.06 5.93
N GLY A 61 2.59 5.22 6.93
CA GLY A 61 2.46 5.56 8.35
C GLY A 61 1.06 5.42 8.92
N ALA A 62 0.10 4.90 8.13
CA ALA A 62 -1.21 4.54 8.65
C ALA A 62 -1.12 3.34 9.60
N GLU A 63 -2.05 3.26 10.54
CA GLU A 63 -2.04 2.20 11.55
C GLU A 63 -3.43 1.60 11.70
N PHE A 64 -3.48 0.29 11.90
CA PHE A 64 -4.67 -0.43 12.32
C PHE A 64 -4.39 -1.06 13.68
N LYS A 65 -5.16 -0.67 14.71
CA LYS A 65 -4.99 -1.08 16.12
C LYS A 65 -3.55 -0.92 16.64
N GLY A 66 -2.90 0.19 16.28
CA GLY A 66 -1.53 0.52 16.69
C GLY A 66 -0.43 -0.21 15.92
N GLN A 67 -0.77 -1.10 14.99
CA GLN A 67 0.19 -1.74 14.09
C GLN A 67 0.18 -1.03 12.73
N ARG A 68 1.37 -0.70 12.21
CA ARG A 68 1.52 0.00 10.92
C ARG A 68 1.05 -0.87 9.76
N VAL A 69 0.30 -0.28 8.82
CA VAL A 69 -0.08 -0.94 7.58
C VAL A 69 1.16 -1.29 6.74
N GLY A 70 1.05 -2.34 5.93
CA GLY A 70 2.16 -2.93 5.20
C GLY A 70 3.01 -3.91 6.02
N SER A 71 2.57 -4.26 7.24
CA SER A 71 3.23 -5.24 8.12
C SER A 71 2.34 -6.44 8.47
N PHE A 72 1.13 -6.50 7.94
CA PHE A 72 0.16 -7.55 8.25
C PHE A 72 0.25 -8.72 7.26
N GLY A 73 0.41 -8.40 5.98
CA GLY A 73 0.43 -9.35 4.89
C GLY A 73 1.77 -10.04 4.70
N ASN A 74 1.83 -10.89 3.69
CA ASN A 74 3.04 -11.56 3.26
C ASN A 74 3.99 -10.63 2.51
N LEU A 75 3.42 -9.71 1.74
CA LEU A 75 4.12 -8.67 0.99
C LEU A 75 3.34 -7.36 1.15
N ALA A 76 4.06 -6.25 1.17
CA ALA A 76 3.46 -4.94 1.07
C ALA A 76 4.23 -4.04 0.11
N THR A 77 3.53 -3.16 -0.60
CA THR A 77 4.13 -2.19 -1.52
C THR A 77 3.92 -0.76 -1.02
N PHE A 78 4.95 0.06 -1.18
CA PHE A 78 4.90 1.51 -0.94
C PHE A 78 5.37 2.25 -2.18
N SER A 79 4.83 3.46 -2.39
CA SER A 79 5.24 4.37 -3.45
C SER A 79 5.83 5.64 -2.86
N PHE A 80 6.87 6.13 -3.52
CA PHE A 80 7.60 7.36 -3.20
C PHE A 80 7.58 8.34 -4.37
N TYR A 81 6.51 8.30 -5.17
CA TYR A 81 6.26 9.27 -6.24
C TYR A 81 6.06 10.68 -5.66
N PHE A 82 6.21 11.69 -6.52
CA PHE A 82 6.20 13.11 -6.15
C PHE A 82 5.08 13.55 -5.19
N SER A 83 3.85 13.09 -5.40
CA SER A 83 2.68 13.51 -4.61
C SER A 83 2.37 12.61 -3.39
N HIS A 84 3.23 11.64 -3.09
CA HIS A 84 3.02 10.73 -1.96
C HIS A 84 3.44 11.34 -0.62
N HIS A 85 3.18 10.62 0.47
CA HIS A 85 3.50 11.03 1.85
C HIS A 85 4.96 11.48 2.02
N ILE A 86 5.86 10.79 1.32
CA ILE A 86 7.25 11.15 1.10
C ILE A 86 7.57 10.94 -0.38
N SER A 87 8.61 11.62 -0.86
CA SER A 87 8.99 11.55 -2.27
C SER A 87 10.48 11.33 -2.47
N THR A 88 10.82 10.47 -3.43
CA THR A 88 12.17 10.28 -3.94
C THR A 88 12.25 10.66 -5.43
N ILE A 89 11.45 11.62 -5.90
CA ILE A 89 11.14 11.88 -7.33
C ILE A 89 10.23 10.77 -7.87
N GLU A 90 10.80 9.59 -8.01
CA GLU A 90 10.15 8.32 -8.34
C GLU A 90 10.66 7.29 -7.34
N GLY A 91 9.92 6.23 -7.07
CA GLY A 91 10.40 5.14 -6.24
C GLY A 91 9.31 4.29 -5.64
N GLY A 92 9.72 3.15 -5.12
CA GLY A 92 8.85 2.28 -4.36
C GLY A 92 9.64 1.31 -3.49
N MET A 93 8.93 0.59 -2.65
CA MET A 93 9.49 -0.40 -1.73
C MET A 93 8.58 -1.61 -1.68
N VAL A 94 9.18 -2.79 -1.54
CA VAL A 94 8.47 -3.99 -1.12
C VAL A 94 8.93 -4.34 0.30
N LEU A 95 7.99 -4.54 1.22
CA LEU A 95 8.25 -5.05 2.56
C LEU A 95 7.78 -6.50 2.66
N THR A 96 8.52 -7.31 3.40
CA THR A 96 8.13 -8.67 3.77
C THR A 96 8.92 -9.11 4.99
N ASN A 97 8.31 -9.98 5.81
CA ASN A 97 8.99 -10.70 6.89
C ASN A 97 9.41 -12.12 6.45
N ASN A 98 9.09 -12.53 5.21
CA ASN A 98 9.46 -13.84 4.68
C ASN A 98 10.80 -13.74 3.94
N GLU A 99 11.81 -14.45 4.44
CA GLU A 99 13.16 -14.44 3.88
C GLU A 99 13.21 -14.95 2.43
N GLU A 100 12.40 -15.96 2.09
CA GLU A 100 12.34 -16.51 0.73
C GLU A 100 11.79 -15.47 -0.26
N PHE A 101 10.73 -14.73 0.13
CA PHE A 101 10.20 -13.64 -0.66
C PHE A 101 11.19 -12.48 -0.76
N ALA A 102 11.91 -12.15 0.32
CA ALA A 102 12.94 -11.12 0.28
C ALA A 102 14.07 -11.46 -0.71
N GLU A 103 14.57 -12.71 -0.69
CA GLU A 103 15.58 -13.20 -1.62
C GLU A 103 15.07 -13.23 -3.06
N LEU A 104 13.82 -13.67 -3.28
CA LEU A 104 13.19 -13.63 -4.59
C LEU A 104 13.08 -12.19 -5.12
N CYS A 105 12.64 -11.24 -4.29
CA CYS A 105 12.56 -9.82 -4.64
C CYS A 105 13.94 -9.25 -5.03
N LYS A 106 15.02 -9.57 -4.29
CA LYS A 106 16.38 -9.16 -4.65
C LYS A 106 16.80 -9.69 -6.02
N SER A 107 16.52 -10.97 -6.30
CA SER A 107 16.83 -11.58 -7.60
C SER A 107 16.04 -10.90 -8.72
N LEU A 108 14.72 -10.81 -8.59
CA LEU A 108 13.83 -10.26 -9.62
C LEU A 108 14.05 -8.77 -9.87
N ARG A 109 14.49 -8.01 -8.87
CA ARG A 109 14.80 -6.57 -9.00
C ARG A 109 15.92 -6.30 -10.01
N VAL A 110 16.86 -7.25 -10.16
CA VAL A 110 18.06 -7.06 -10.98
C VAL A 110 18.33 -8.29 -11.85
N PHE A 111 17.65 -8.34 -12.98
CA PHE A 111 17.78 -9.32 -14.08
C PHE A 111 17.59 -10.80 -13.69
N GLY A 112 17.25 -11.11 -12.43
CA GLY A 112 17.15 -12.49 -11.95
C GLY A 112 18.50 -13.10 -11.57
N TRP A 113 19.53 -12.28 -11.35
CA TRP A 113 20.86 -12.78 -10.99
C TRP A 113 20.98 -13.14 -9.51
N ILE A 114 22.10 -13.77 -9.16
CA ILE A 114 22.36 -14.23 -7.79
C ILE A 114 23.18 -13.26 -6.93
N ARG A 115 23.66 -12.13 -7.50
CA ARG A 115 24.75 -11.34 -6.90
C ARG A 115 24.44 -10.77 -5.50
N GLU A 116 23.16 -10.49 -5.26
CA GLU A 116 22.65 -9.92 -4.01
C GLU A 116 22.02 -10.96 -3.08
N LEU A 117 22.01 -12.24 -3.50
CA LEU A 117 21.42 -13.31 -2.73
C LEU A 117 22.36 -13.77 -1.61
N SER A 118 21.78 -14.12 -0.47
CA SER A 118 22.52 -14.68 0.67
C SER A 118 23.17 -16.02 0.31
N ALA A 119 22.48 -16.84 -0.50
CA ALA A 119 22.93 -18.15 -0.93
C ALA A 119 23.85 -18.16 -2.18
N LYS A 120 24.32 -16.99 -2.64
CA LYS A 120 25.06 -16.85 -3.91
C LYS A 120 26.25 -17.81 -4.05
N ASP A 121 27.02 -18.04 -2.99
CA ASP A 121 28.22 -18.89 -3.03
C ASP A 121 27.85 -20.37 -3.12
N LYS A 122 26.74 -20.78 -2.50
CA LYS A 122 26.21 -22.14 -2.63
C LYS A 122 25.74 -22.39 -4.06
N ILE A 123 24.95 -21.47 -4.60
CA ILE A 123 24.43 -21.56 -5.97
C ILE A 123 25.59 -21.58 -6.99
N ALA A 124 26.58 -20.69 -6.83
CA ALA A 124 27.76 -20.67 -7.70
C ALA A 124 28.54 -22.00 -7.70
N LYS A 125 28.60 -22.71 -6.55
CA LYS A 125 29.23 -24.04 -6.46
C LYS A 125 28.45 -25.14 -7.15
N GLU A 126 27.14 -25.00 -7.33
CA GLU A 126 26.28 -25.93 -8.07
C GLU A 126 26.45 -25.71 -9.59
N TYR A 127 26.62 -24.45 -10.02
CA TYR A 127 26.79 -24.06 -11.43
C TYR A 127 28.24 -23.67 -11.79
N ARG A 128 29.22 -24.52 -11.44
CA ARG A 128 30.68 -24.19 -11.57
C ARG A 128 31.15 -23.85 -12.99
N HIS A 129 30.39 -24.23 -14.00
CA HIS A 129 30.71 -23.99 -15.41
C HIS A 129 30.30 -22.58 -15.88
N ILE A 130 29.52 -21.84 -15.08
CA ILE A 130 29.11 -20.46 -15.34
C ILE A 130 29.79 -19.56 -14.33
N GLY A 131 30.40 -18.46 -14.80
CA GLY A 131 30.97 -17.47 -13.89
C GLY A 131 29.88 -16.85 -12.99
N PRO A 132 30.06 -16.74 -11.66
CA PRO A 132 29.02 -16.30 -10.73
C PRO A 132 28.47 -14.90 -11.04
N MET A 133 29.26 -14.06 -11.70
CA MET A 133 28.82 -12.73 -12.15
C MET A 133 27.73 -12.80 -13.23
N PHE A 134 27.65 -13.86 -14.02
CA PHE A 134 26.72 -14.03 -15.14
C PHE A 134 25.70 -15.14 -14.88
N LEU A 135 25.52 -15.54 -13.62
CA LEU A 135 24.58 -16.57 -13.25
C LEU A 135 23.21 -15.95 -12.94
N PHE A 136 22.24 -16.26 -13.80
CA PHE A 136 20.85 -15.86 -13.71
C PHE A 136 19.99 -17.09 -13.46
N ILE A 137 19.23 -17.09 -12.36
CA ILE A 137 18.40 -18.24 -11.95
C ILE A 137 16.91 -17.97 -12.05
N ASN A 138 16.53 -16.71 -12.31
CA ASN A 138 15.16 -16.26 -12.49
C ASN A 138 15.06 -15.38 -13.75
N THR A 139 13.84 -15.21 -14.26
CA THR A 139 13.53 -14.16 -15.23
C THR A 139 13.13 -12.89 -14.47
N GLY A 140 14.10 -12.00 -14.27
CA GLY A 140 13.89 -10.74 -13.54
C GLY A 140 13.75 -9.51 -14.44
N TYR A 141 13.81 -8.33 -13.80
CA TYR A 141 13.61 -7.00 -14.37
C TYR A 141 14.79 -6.09 -14.04
N CYS A 142 14.77 -4.85 -14.55
CA CYS A 142 15.66 -3.78 -14.08
C CYS A 142 14.87 -2.74 -13.29
N PHE A 143 14.58 -3.05 -12.02
CA PHE A 143 13.83 -2.18 -11.09
C PHE A 143 14.71 -1.59 -9.98
N ARG A 144 16.02 -1.47 -10.23
CA ARG A 144 16.91 -0.83 -9.27
C ARG A 144 16.55 0.64 -9.12
N PRO A 145 16.41 1.15 -7.89
CA PRO A 145 16.46 2.58 -7.68
C PRO A 145 17.89 3.08 -7.93
N THR A 146 18.02 4.39 -8.07
CA THR A 146 19.27 5.11 -8.08
C THR A 146 19.71 5.43 -6.65
N GLU A 147 21.02 5.61 -6.43
CA GLU A 147 21.56 6.03 -5.14
C GLU A 147 20.97 7.38 -4.67
N ILE A 148 20.67 8.28 -5.61
CA ILE A 148 20.06 9.59 -5.31
C ILE A 148 18.66 9.40 -4.70
N GLN A 149 17.86 8.48 -5.23
CA GLN A 149 16.54 8.15 -4.66
C GLN A 149 16.68 7.64 -3.22
N GLY A 150 17.67 6.79 -2.94
CA GLY A 150 17.98 6.34 -1.58
C GLY A 150 18.34 7.50 -0.64
N ALA A 151 19.21 8.41 -1.08
CA ALA A 151 19.62 9.58 -0.31
C ALA A 151 18.45 10.51 0.04
N PHE A 152 17.52 10.71 -0.91
CA PHE A 152 16.30 11.49 -0.65
C PHE A 152 15.39 10.77 0.36
N GLY A 153 15.21 9.47 0.21
CA GLY A 153 14.37 8.66 1.09
C GLY A 153 14.79 8.75 2.56
N ILE A 154 16.10 8.70 2.85
CA ILE A 154 16.63 8.83 4.22
C ILE A 154 16.19 10.14 4.88
N HIS A 155 16.29 11.27 4.16
CA HIS A 155 15.91 12.58 4.69
C HIS A 155 14.40 12.79 4.77
N GLN A 156 13.65 12.15 3.87
CA GLN A 156 12.20 12.24 3.85
C GLN A 156 11.55 11.41 4.96
N LEU A 157 12.07 10.21 5.24
CA LEU A 157 11.52 9.30 6.24
C LEU A 157 11.52 9.94 7.65
N GLN A 158 12.54 10.73 7.96
CA GLN A 158 12.63 11.48 9.22
C GLN A 158 11.53 12.54 9.40
N LYS A 159 10.87 12.96 8.32
CA LYS A 159 9.82 13.99 8.31
C LYS A 159 8.41 13.40 8.25
N LEU A 160 8.29 12.09 8.00
CA LEU A 160 7.03 11.41 7.72
C LEU A 160 5.99 11.66 8.81
N ASP A 161 6.33 11.41 10.08
CA ASP A 161 5.39 11.54 11.20
C ASP A 161 4.84 12.98 11.29
N LYS A 162 5.70 13.99 11.09
CA LYS A 162 5.27 15.40 11.06
C LYS A 162 4.34 15.70 9.87
N PHE A 163 4.62 15.14 8.69
CA PHE A 163 3.74 15.31 7.54
C PHE A 163 2.36 14.68 7.75
N ILE A 164 2.31 13.52 8.40
CA ILE A 164 1.06 12.84 8.74
C ILE A 164 0.24 13.69 9.70
N GLU A 165 0.84 14.24 10.77
CA GLU A 165 0.09 15.08 11.71
C GLU A 165 -0.52 16.31 11.04
N ILE A 166 0.25 17.01 10.18
CA ILE A 166 -0.27 18.15 9.40
C ILE A 166 -1.44 17.73 8.50
N ARG A 167 -1.35 16.57 7.83
CA ARG A 167 -2.44 16.05 6.98
C ARG A 167 -3.70 15.73 7.79
N ARG A 168 -3.54 15.15 8.98
CA ARG A 168 -4.64 14.85 9.90
C ARG A 168 -5.30 16.12 10.43
N GLU A 169 -4.51 17.15 10.74
CA GLU A 169 -5.04 18.48 11.10
C GLU A 169 -5.84 19.11 9.96
N ASN A 170 -5.31 19.06 8.73
CA ASN A 170 -6.03 19.55 7.54
C ASN A 170 -7.32 18.79 7.29
N ALA A 171 -7.33 17.46 7.46
CA ALA A 171 -8.54 16.66 7.30
C ALA A 171 -9.62 17.03 8.33
N ARG A 172 -9.23 17.28 9.59
CA ARG A 172 -10.15 17.79 10.62
C ARG A 172 -10.72 19.15 10.24
N PHE A 173 -9.87 20.07 9.78
CA PHE A 173 -10.30 21.38 9.28
C PHE A 173 -11.35 21.24 8.16
N TRP A 174 -11.10 20.41 7.16
CA TRP A 174 -12.06 20.20 6.07
C TRP A 174 -13.36 19.56 6.54
N PHE A 175 -13.28 18.57 7.41
CA PHE A 175 -14.46 17.93 8.00
C PHE A 175 -15.34 18.94 8.74
N ASP A 176 -14.76 19.75 9.62
CA ASP A 176 -15.52 20.72 10.42
C ASP A 176 -16.19 21.80 9.55
N ASN A 177 -15.51 22.27 8.50
CA ASN A 177 -16.06 23.30 7.60
C ASN A 177 -17.12 22.74 6.63
N LEU A 178 -16.98 21.48 6.21
CA LEU A 178 -17.91 20.84 5.28
C LEU A 178 -19.10 20.17 5.97
N LYS A 179 -19.04 19.98 7.30
CA LYS A 179 -20.09 19.33 8.10
C LYS A 179 -21.49 19.89 7.86
N GLN A 180 -21.61 21.20 7.65
CA GLN A 180 -22.88 21.86 7.33
C GLN A 180 -23.55 21.34 6.04
N TYR A 181 -22.78 20.70 5.15
CA TYR A 181 -23.23 20.14 3.89
C TYR A 181 -23.41 18.61 3.93
N GLU A 182 -23.47 17.98 5.12
CA GLU A 182 -23.59 16.52 5.26
C GLU A 182 -24.86 15.92 4.61
N ASN A 183 -25.86 16.75 4.35
CA ASN A 183 -27.08 16.37 3.62
C ASN A 183 -26.86 16.28 2.11
N GLN A 184 -25.84 16.95 1.56
CA GLN A 184 -25.51 16.90 0.13
C GLN A 184 -24.22 16.11 -0.14
N LEU A 185 -23.32 16.07 0.84
CA LEU A 185 -22.01 15.44 0.75
C LEU A 185 -21.89 14.28 1.75
N LEU A 186 -21.33 13.17 1.29
CA LEU A 186 -20.87 12.09 2.15
C LEU A 186 -19.46 12.44 2.63
N LEU A 187 -19.38 12.86 3.89
CA LEU A 187 -18.14 13.18 4.57
C LEU A 187 -17.55 11.94 5.20
N HIS A 188 -16.22 11.83 5.12
CA HIS A 188 -15.50 10.65 5.57
C HIS A 188 -14.95 10.89 6.97
N SER A 189 -15.05 9.87 7.81
CA SER A 189 -14.48 9.86 9.15
C SER A 189 -13.55 8.66 9.31
N GLU A 190 -12.66 8.75 10.30
CA GLU A 190 -11.76 7.63 10.62
C GLU A 190 -12.57 6.45 11.17
N SER A 191 -12.36 5.27 10.59
CA SER A 191 -12.97 4.03 11.07
C SER A 191 -12.39 3.64 12.43
N GLU A 192 -13.15 2.90 13.23
CA GLU A 192 -12.72 2.49 14.56
C GLU A 192 -11.38 1.70 14.52
N GLY A 193 -10.46 2.08 15.41
CA GLY A 193 -9.14 1.45 15.50
C GLY A 193 -8.19 1.80 14.35
N THR A 194 -8.59 2.66 13.42
CA THR A 194 -7.71 3.14 12.34
C THR A 194 -7.05 4.47 12.70
N LYS A 195 -5.82 4.65 12.24
CA LYS A 195 -5.14 5.94 12.13
C LYS A 195 -5.02 6.26 10.64
N HIS A 196 -5.96 7.05 10.14
CA HIS A 196 -6.01 7.46 8.74
C HIS A 196 -4.94 8.53 8.46
N VAL A 197 -4.14 8.39 7.39
CA VAL A 197 -3.05 9.36 7.08
C VAL A 197 -3.42 10.43 6.07
N TRP A 198 -4.60 10.32 5.45
CA TRP A 198 -5.21 11.34 4.59
C TRP A 198 -4.29 11.72 3.43
N PHE A 199 -4.12 10.77 2.52
CA PHE A 199 -3.44 11.00 1.25
C PHE A 199 -4.10 12.16 0.48
N GLY A 200 -5.43 12.16 0.48
CA GLY A 200 -6.27 13.28 0.07
C GLY A 200 -7.55 13.30 0.90
N TYR A 201 -8.32 14.37 0.77
CA TYR A 201 -9.64 14.50 1.40
C TYR A 201 -10.73 14.29 0.34
N PRO A 202 -11.34 13.10 0.27
CA PRO A 202 -12.35 12.80 -0.73
C PRO A 202 -13.68 13.49 -0.39
N ILE A 203 -14.35 14.00 -1.42
CA ILE A 203 -15.71 14.53 -1.32
C ILE A 203 -16.60 13.68 -2.23
N THR A 204 -17.62 13.07 -1.65
CA THR A 204 -18.61 12.28 -2.40
C THR A 204 -19.94 12.99 -2.38
N VAL A 205 -20.52 13.21 -3.57
CA VAL A 205 -21.84 13.81 -3.70
C VAL A 205 -22.89 12.73 -3.46
N ARG A 206 -23.83 12.98 -2.55
CA ARG A 206 -24.94 12.06 -2.29
C ARG A 206 -25.86 11.98 -3.51
N ARG A 207 -26.53 10.83 -3.70
CA ARG A 207 -27.38 10.59 -4.88
C ARG A 207 -28.60 11.50 -4.95
N ASP A 208 -29.06 11.98 -3.80
CA ASP A 208 -30.20 12.87 -3.61
C ASP A 208 -29.80 14.36 -3.48
N ALA A 209 -28.51 14.68 -3.66
CA ALA A 209 -28.06 16.06 -3.68
C ALA A 209 -28.64 16.83 -4.88
N PRO A 210 -28.88 18.14 -4.77
CA PRO A 210 -29.45 18.95 -5.84
C PRO A 210 -28.48 19.24 -7.00
N PHE A 211 -27.26 18.71 -6.94
CA PHE A 211 -26.22 18.86 -7.95
C PHE A 211 -25.48 17.53 -8.14
N GLY A 212 -24.87 17.34 -9.30
CA GLY A 212 -24.03 16.20 -9.62
C GLY A 212 -22.54 16.46 -9.41
N LYS A 213 -21.73 15.39 -9.46
CA LYS A 213 -20.26 15.48 -9.45
C LYS A 213 -19.73 16.45 -10.50
N LYS A 214 -20.27 16.43 -11.72
CA LYS A 214 -19.78 17.27 -12.83
C LYS A 214 -19.93 18.76 -12.50
N GLU A 215 -21.10 19.16 -12.03
CA GLU A 215 -21.37 20.56 -11.66
C GLU A 215 -20.47 21.01 -10.51
N MET A 216 -20.20 20.14 -9.54
CA MET A 216 -19.25 20.43 -8.46
C MET A 216 -17.81 20.60 -8.96
N VAL A 217 -17.37 19.76 -9.91
CA VAL A 217 -16.02 19.88 -10.50
C VAL A 217 -15.90 21.13 -11.36
N ASP A 218 -16.91 21.47 -12.14
CA ASP A 218 -16.91 22.67 -12.99
C ASP A 218 -16.91 23.97 -12.15
N PHE A 219 -17.34 23.89 -10.88
CA PHE A 219 -17.33 25.01 -9.94
C PHE A 219 -15.98 25.24 -9.23
N LEU A 220 -15.20 24.17 -9.00
CA LEU A 220 -13.92 24.20 -8.26
C LEU A 220 -12.74 24.61 -9.16
#